data_AF-A0A0D0VQ46-F1
#
_entry.id   AF-A0A0D0VQ46-F1
#
_cell.length_a   1.000
_cell.length_b   1.000
_cell.length_c   1.000
_cell.angle_alpha   90.00
_cell.angle_beta   90.00
_cell.angle_gamma   90.00
#
_symmetry.space_group_name_H-M   'P 1'
#
loop_
_entity.id
_entity.type
_entity.pdbx_description
1 polymer ?
#
loop_
_entity_poly.entity_id
_entity_poly.type
_entity_poly.pdbx_seq_one_letter_code
_entity_poly.pdbx_strand_id
1 'polypeptide(L)'
;MRFRTGISNVGLLHKIIRSLAALARSCVIKLSEEQIYFIVPGSESATGVQVWSQVKVSTLFEDYRIESNSNNEIWVEVNLDSLVKVLRSADNSVGGISENMRSSAALSQAEVTLKLNKKQNQPIWAFDIKGYTASRKSMVITHEINVKILSSRRQQDLKEPLCPRPDIHVVLPNLQELRNIVSRLAPVADDVEVSANHEGTMELAIRSSKVNLTTTWKELPIPVTNLEEEGEEAEEPPPPGQMMSTTVTIKALLKFLTSYVISSEAIMCICEGYCVIAYVYIGPIDNAEGVLTFYVPGKATDDN
;
A
#
# COMPACT_ATOMS: atom_id res chain seq x y z
N MET A 1 -0.11 -26.92 -8.51
CA MET A 1 0.06 -25.46 -8.72
C MET A 1 1.45 -25.24 -9.26
N ARG A 2 1.57 -24.44 -10.32
CA ARG A 2 2.85 -23.99 -10.87
C ARG A 2 2.78 -22.48 -11.03
N PHE A 3 3.85 -21.82 -10.64
CA PHE A 3 3.98 -20.37 -10.80
C PHE A 3 5.41 -20.04 -11.13
N ARG A 4 5.62 -19.28 -12.21
CA ARG A 4 6.91 -18.76 -12.62
C ARG A 4 6.71 -17.44 -13.35
N THR A 5 7.53 -16.46 -13.05
CA THR A 5 7.51 -15.16 -13.71
C THR A 5 8.88 -14.49 -13.67
N GLY A 6 9.19 -13.66 -14.65
CA GLY A 6 10.18 -12.59 -14.53
C GLY A 6 9.59 -11.40 -13.77
N ILE A 7 10.43 -10.63 -13.07
CA ILE A 7 10.05 -9.36 -12.42
C ILE A 7 10.60 -8.22 -13.26
N SER A 8 9.73 -7.61 -14.07
CA SER A 8 10.09 -6.51 -14.98
C SER A 8 10.36 -5.20 -14.23
N ASN A 9 9.66 -4.96 -13.11
CA ASN A 9 9.80 -3.74 -12.30
C ASN A 9 10.10 -4.04 -10.81
N VAL A 10 11.33 -4.46 -10.54
CA VAL A 10 11.81 -4.79 -9.19
C VAL A 10 11.69 -3.59 -8.25
N GLY A 11 12.02 -2.39 -8.72
CA GLY A 11 12.00 -1.17 -7.91
C GLY A 11 10.59 -0.81 -7.44
N LEU A 12 9.59 -0.88 -8.32
CA LEU A 12 8.19 -0.66 -7.95
C LEU A 12 7.69 -1.74 -6.98
N LEU A 13 7.95 -3.02 -7.27
CA LEU A 13 7.56 -4.10 -6.36
C LEU A 13 8.21 -3.93 -4.98
N HIS A 14 9.48 -3.55 -4.92
CA HIS A 14 10.17 -3.25 -3.67
C HIS A 14 9.52 -2.08 -2.91
N LYS A 15 9.15 -1.00 -3.60
CA LYS A 15 8.43 0.14 -3.00
C LYS A 15 7.06 -0.26 -2.44
N ILE A 16 6.28 -1.06 -3.18
CA ILE A 16 4.99 -1.60 -2.74
C ILE A 16 5.18 -2.42 -1.46
N ILE A 17 6.04 -3.44 -1.50
CA ILE A 17 6.28 -4.31 -0.35
C ILE A 17 6.83 -3.53 0.85
N ARG A 18 7.68 -2.52 0.62
CA ARG A 18 8.20 -1.65 1.68
C ARG A 18 7.11 -0.82 2.35
N SER A 19 6.15 -0.29 1.59
CA SER A 19 5.00 0.42 2.16
C SER A 19 4.14 -0.52 3.01
N LEU A 20 3.86 -1.73 2.53
CA LEU A 20 3.09 -2.72 3.28
C LEU A 20 3.81 -3.19 4.55
N ALA A 21 5.14 -3.34 4.51
CA ALA A 21 5.97 -3.74 5.65
C ALA A 21 5.93 -2.73 6.81
N ALA A 22 5.62 -1.46 6.53
CA ALA A 22 5.39 -0.47 7.58
C ALA A 22 4.08 -0.72 8.34
N LEU A 23 3.11 -1.41 7.72
CA LEU A 23 1.79 -1.67 8.29
C LEU A 23 1.77 -2.95 9.13
N ALA A 24 2.25 -4.04 8.53
CA ALA A 24 2.09 -5.41 9.03
C ALA A 24 3.34 -6.26 8.81
N ARG A 25 3.43 -7.38 9.52
CA ARG A 25 4.54 -8.35 9.41
C ARG A 25 4.37 -9.30 8.21
N SER A 26 3.14 -9.58 7.82
CA SER A 26 2.79 -10.42 6.67
C SER A 26 1.67 -9.79 5.86
N CYS A 27 1.63 -10.16 4.58
CA CYS A 27 0.51 -9.85 3.71
C CYS A 27 0.07 -11.11 2.96
N VAL A 28 -1.13 -11.05 2.42
CA VAL A 28 -1.62 -12.04 1.46
C VAL A 28 -1.43 -11.48 0.06
N ILE A 29 -0.85 -12.27 -0.83
CA ILE A 29 -0.69 -11.95 -2.24
C ILE A 29 -1.57 -12.91 -3.03
N LYS A 30 -2.59 -12.36 -3.69
CA LYS A 30 -3.43 -13.06 -4.65
C LYS A 30 -2.84 -12.86 -6.03
N LEU A 31 -2.45 -13.96 -6.66
CA LEU A 31 -1.98 -14.01 -8.04
C LEU A 31 -3.11 -14.53 -8.92
N SER A 32 -3.52 -13.78 -9.94
CA SER A 32 -4.43 -14.22 -11.00
C SER A 32 -3.78 -13.99 -12.38
N GLU A 33 -4.48 -14.34 -13.46
CA GLU A 33 -3.95 -14.23 -14.83
C GLU A 33 -3.68 -12.78 -15.26
N GLU A 34 -4.51 -11.83 -14.80
CA GLU A 34 -4.45 -10.43 -15.24
C GLU A 34 -4.06 -9.45 -14.12
N GLN A 35 -4.34 -9.81 -12.86
CA GLN A 35 -4.24 -8.91 -11.72
C GLN A 35 -3.49 -9.56 -10.55
N ILE A 36 -2.84 -8.72 -9.76
CA ILE A 36 -2.18 -9.09 -8.52
C ILE A 36 -2.79 -8.24 -7.43
N TYR A 37 -3.16 -8.87 -6.32
CA TYR A 37 -3.66 -8.16 -5.15
C TYR A 37 -2.71 -8.37 -3.99
N PHE A 38 -2.26 -7.28 -3.40
CA PHE A 38 -1.60 -7.26 -2.09
C PHE A 38 -2.63 -6.85 -1.05
N ILE A 39 -2.85 -7.73 -0.08
CA ILE A 39 -3.91 -7.62 0.91
C ILE A 39 -3.29 -7.64 2.30
N VAL A 40 -3.55 -6.59 3.08
CA VAL A 40 -3.21 -6.52 4.50
C VAL A 40 -4.54 -6.41 5.27
N PRO A 41 -5.03 -7.50 5.87
CA PRO A 41 -6.25 -7.46 6.66
C PRO A 41 -6.00 -6.71 7.98
N GLY A 42 -7.04 -6.07 8.52
CA GLY A 42 -6.92 -5.27 9.75
C GLY A 42 -6.37 -6.04 10.95
N SER A 43 -6.61 -7.35 11.03
CA SER A 43 -6.09 -8.22 12.11
C SER A 43 -4.56 -8.35 12.15
N GLU A 44 -3.89 -8.13 11.02
CA GLU A 44 -2.42 -8.23 10.90
C GLU A 44 -1.73 -6.88 11.15
N SER A 45 -2.50 -5.79 11.22
CA SER A 45 -2.02 -4.43 11.42
C SER A 45 -2.23 -3.98 12.86
N ALA A 46 -1.14 -3.64 13.56
CA ALA A 46 -1.21 -3.16 14.94
C ALA A 46 -2.02 -1.86 15.13
N THR A 47 -2.30 -1.14 14.03
CA THR A 47 -3.07 0.11 14.03
C THR A 47 -4.44 -0.05 13.36
N GLY A 48 -4.83 -1.28 12.99
CA GLY A 48 -6.09 -1.57 12.30
C GLY A 48 -6.14 -1.13 10.83
N VAL A 49 -5.08 -0.49 10.32
CA VAL A 49 -5.00 -0.05 8.91
C VAL A 49 -5.03 -1.27 8.00
N GLN A 50 -5.95 -1.28 7.05
CA GLN A 50 -6.11 -2.35 6.07
C GLN A 50 -5.63 -1.88 4.70
N VAL A 51 -5.20 -2.82 3.87
CA VAL A 51 -4.88 -2.54 2.46
C VAL A 51 -5.56 -3.56 1.57
N TRP A 52 -6.20 -3.04 0.54
CA TRP A 52 -6.65 -3.80 -0.62
C TRP A 52 -6.08 -3.14 -1.86
N SER A 53 -5.36 -3.89 -2.67
CA SER A 53 -4.73 -3.35 -3.88
C SER A 53 -5.04 -4.18 -5.07
N GLN A 54 -4.98 -3.56 -6.24
CA GLN A 54 -5.15 -4.21 -7.52
C GLN A 54 -4.09 -3.65 -8.47
N VAL A 55 -3.22 -4.52 -8.98
CA VAL A 55 -2.11 -4.13 -9.87
C VAL A 55 -2.10 -5.06 -11.07
N LYS A 56 -2.03 -4.51 -12.28
CA LYS A 56 -1.95 -5.33 -13.50
C LYS A 56 -0.69 -6.18 -13.48
N VAL A 57 -0.80 -7.43 -13.96
CA VAL A 57 0.36 -8.34 -14.05
C VAL A 57 1.48 -7.73 -14.88
N SER A 58 1.15 -7.12 -16.02
CA SER A 58 2.11 -6.48 -16.93
C SER A 58 2.93 -5.35 -16.31
N THR A 59 2.44 -4.74 -15.22
CA THR A 59 3.11 -3.65 -14.49
C THR A 59 4.32 -4.14 -13.69
N LEU A 60 4.25 -5.36 -13.18
CA LEU A 60 5.24 -5.91 -12.24
C LEU A 60 6.03 -7.08 -12.83
N PHE A 61 5.43 -7.80 -13.77
CA PHE A 61 5.87 -9.12 -14.19
C PHE A 61 5.91 -9.28 -15.71
N GLU A 62 6.78 -10.18 -16.15
CA GLU A 62 6.95 -10.62 -17.54
C GLU A 62 7.09 -12.14 -17.59
N ASP A 63 6.87 -12.76 -18.75
CA ASP A 63 6.88 -14.23 -18.89
C ASP A 63 6.01 -14.95 -17.84
N TYR A 64 4.87 -14.33 -17.50
CA TYR A 64 4.00 -14.74 -16.41
C TYR A 64 3.32 -16.07 -16.71
N ARG A 65 3.56 -17.08 -15.88
CA ARG A 65 2.95 -18.42 -15.98
C ARG A 65 2.34 -18.81 -14.65
N ILE A 66 1.03 -19.00 -14.66
CA ILE A 66 0.25 -19.47 -13.51
C ILE A 66 -0.62 -20.65 -13.93
N GLU A 67 -0.57 -21.73 -13.16
CA GLU A 67 -1.42 -22.90 -13.33
C GLU A 67 -1.90 -23.36 -11.94
N SER A 68 -3.21 -23.31 -11.71
CA SER A 68 -3.82 -23.69 -10.43
C SER A 68 -5.18 -24.33 -10.65
N ASN A 69 -5.52 -25.32 -9.83
CA ASN A 69 -6.84 -25.99 -9.86
C ASN A 69 -7.96 -25.13 -9.23
N SER A 70 -7.67 -23.86 -8.96
CA SER A 70 -8.56 -22.89 -8.32
C SER A 70 -8.70 -21.66 -9.20
N ASN A 71 -9.30 -21.83 -10.39
CA ASN A 71 -9.49 -20.77 -11.39
C ASN A 71 -8.18 -20.04 -11.78
N ASN A 72 -7.06 -20.77 -11.87
CA ASN A 72 -5.73 -20.19 -12.07
C ASN A 72 -5.34 -19.10 -11.06
N GLU A 73 -5.96 -19.10 -9.88
CA GLU A 73 -5.55 -18.24 -8.78
C GLU A 73 -4.63 -18.98 -7.81
N ILE A 74 -3.64 -18.25 -7.30
CA ILE A 74 -2.77 -18.72 -6.21
C ILE A 74 -2.74 -17.63 -5.14
N TRP A 75 -3.17 -18.00 -3.94
CA TRP A 75 -3.17 -17.12 -2.78
C TRP A 75 -2.06 -17.54 -1.82
N VAL A 76 -1.14 -16.63 -1.54
CA VAL A 76 -0.02 -16.90 -0.63
C VAL A 76 0.03 -15.90 0.51
N GLU A 77 0.37 -16.36 1.71
CA GLU A 77 0.77 -15.50 2.82
C GLU A 77 2.31 -15.49 2.89
N VAL A 78 2.89 -14.30 2.94
CA VAL A 78 4.34 -14.10 2.95
C VAL A 78 4.74 -13.09 4.02
N ASN A 79 5.90 -13.30 4.65
CA ASN A 79 6.50 -12.33 5.55
C ASN A 79 7.10 -11.16 4.76
N LEU A 80 6.62 -9.95 5.05
CA LEU A 80 6.98 -8.74 4.33
C LEU A 80 8.46 -8.37 4.51
N ASP A 81 9.01 -8.48 5.73
CA ASP A 81 10.44 -8.17 5.98
C ASP A 81 11.39 -9.04 5.15
N SER A 82 11.08 -10.33 5.02
CA SER A 82 11.86 -11.25 4.19
C SER A 82 11.80 -10.84 2.74
N LEU A 83 10.61 -10.49 2.25
CA LEU A 83 10.41 -10.06 0.87
C LEU A 83 11.08 -8.71 0.57
N VAL A 84 11.04 -7.74 1.50
CA VAL A 84 11.80 -6.48 1.38
C VAL A 84 13.30 -6.75 1.24
N LYS A 85 13.86 -7.66 2.04
CA LYS A 85 15.30 -7.97 1.99
C LYS A 85 15.72 -8.58 0.66
N VAL A 86 14.92 -9.50 0.12
CA VAL A 86 15.19 -10.16 -1.17
C VAL A 86 15.02 -9.19 -2.34
N LEU A 87 13.98 -8.36 -2.33
CA LEU A 87 13.79 -7.37 -3.38
C LEU A 87 14.87 -6.28 -3.34
N ARG A 88 15.34 -5.90 -2.14
CA ARG A 88 16.47 -4.97 -2.00
C ARG A 88 17.77 -5.51 -2.59
N SER A 89 18.05 -6.81 -2.49
CA SER A 89 19.25 -7.38 -3.11
C SER A 89 19.16 -7.43 -4.65
N ALA A 90 17.93 -7.46 -5.17
CA ALA A 90 17.63 -7.45 -6.59
C ALA A 90 17.49 -6.04 -7.20
N ASP A 91 17.20 -5.03 -6.37
CA ASP A 91 16.94 -3.66 -6.79
C ASP A 91 18.24 -2.87 -7.01
N ASN A 92 18.69 -2.83 -8.27
CA ASN A 92 19.88 -2.09 -8.68
C ASN A 92 19.75 -0.56 -8.57
N SER A 93 18.52 -0.02 -8.42
CA SER A 93 18.30 1.43 -8.25
C SER A 93 18.66 1.93 -6.85
N VAL A 94 18.76 1.03 -5.88
CA VAL A 94 19.10 1.34 -4.48
C VAL A 94 20.62 1.28 -4.23
N GLY A 95 21.42 1.10 -5.30
CA GLY A 95 22.87 1.11 -5.24
C GLY A 95 23.43 2.49 -4.90
N GLY A 96 23.92 2.68 -3.66
CA GLY A 96 24.98 3.67 -3.40
C GLY A 96 25.00 4.44 -2.08
N ILE A 97 24.03 4.32 -1.16
CA ILE A 97 24.02 5.20 0.05
C ILE A 97 23.69 4.44 1.34
N SER A 98 24.44 3.38 1.65
CA SER A 98 24.57 2.93 3.04
C SER A 98 26.00 2.50 3.30
N GLU A 99 26.77 3.39 3.92
CA GLU A 99 28.19 3.19 4.27
C GLU A 99 28.43 2.09 5.33
N ASN A 100 27.38 1.49 5.91
CA ASN A 100 27.53 0.62 7.09
C ASN A 100 27.01 -0.81 6.94
N MET A 101 26.67 -1.27 5.73
CA MET A 101 26.35 -2.69 5.52
C MET A 101 27.03 -3.19 4.26
N ARG A 102 27.95 -4.14 4.46
CA ARG A 102 28.74 -4.82 3.43
C ARG A 102 27.86 -5.19 2.24
N SER A 103 28.10 -4.50 1.13
CA SER A 103 27.62 -4.72 -0.23
C SER A 103 26.95 -6.09 -0.44
N SER A 104 25.62 -6.09 -0.54
CA SER A 104 24.94 -7.06 -1.41
C SER A 104 25.50 -6.81 -2.80
N ALA A 105 26.22 -7.77 -3.36
CA ALA A 105 26.86 -7.62 -4.67
C ALA A 105 25.81 -7.21 -5.71
N ALA A 106 25.72 -5.90 -6.01
CA ALA A 106 24.81 -5.40 -7.02
C ALA A 106 25.25 -6.00 -8.35
N LEU A 107 24.46 -6.95 -8.86
CA LEU A 107 24.73 -7.57 -10.14
C LEU A 107 24.27 -6.60 -11.23
N SER A 108 25.20 -6.20 -12.10
CA SER A 108 24.84 -5.42 -13.28
C SER A 108 23.99 -6.28 -14.23
N GLN A 109 23.03 -5.64 -14.92
CA GLN A 109 22.07 -6.31 -15.80
C GLN A 109 21.33 -7.47 -15.10
N ALA A 110 20.87 -7.23 -13.87
CA ALA A 110 20.18 -8.26 -13.11
C ALA A 110 18.81 -8.56 -13.71
N GLU A 111 18.58 -9.82 -14.08
CA GLU A 111 17.28 -10.41 -14.36
C GLU A 111 16.80 -11.17 -13.14
N VAL A 112 15.54 -10.98 -12.75
CA VAL A 112 14.98 -11.59 -11.54
C VAL A 112 13.83 -12.51 -11.93
N THR A 113 13.96 -13.80 -11.62
CA THR A 113 12.88 -14.78 -11.81
C THR A 113 12.32 -15.19 -10.46
N LEU A 114 10.99 -15.16 -10.32
CA LEU A 114 10.26 -15.70 -9.18
C LEU A 114 9.58 -17.02 -9.54
N LYS A 115 9.70 -18.03 -8.68
CA LYS A 115 9.10 -19.36 -8.84
C LYS A 115 8.46 -19.85 -7.55
N LEU A 116 7.30 -20.49 -7.65
CA LEU A 116 6.73 -21.26 -6.54
C LEU A 116 7.27 -22.71 -6.59
N ASN A 117 8.01 -23.09 -5.55
CA ASN A 117 8.58 -24.41 -5.38
C ASN A 117 8.11 -25.06 -4.07
N LYS A 118 8.52 -26.31 -3.84
CA LYS A 118 8.23 -27.07 -2.62
C LYS A 118 9.52 -27.71 -2.09
N LYS A 119 9.90 -27.40 -0.86
CA LYS A 119 11.10 -27.93 -0.18
C LYS A 119 10.70 -28.57 1.14
N GLN A 120 11.05 -29.83 1.35
CA GLN A 120 10.68 -30.60 2.57
C GLN A 120 9.19 -30.48 2.93
N ASN A 121 8.32 -30.60 1.93
CA ASN A 121 6.86 -30.44 2.05
C ASN A 121 6.34 -29.02 2.36
N GLN A 122 7.21 -28.02 2.48
CA GLN A 122 6.86 -26.61 2.67
C GLN A 122 6.87 -25.84 1.33
N PRO A 123 5.83 -25.05 1.03
CA PRO A 123 5.84 -24.13 -0.12
C PRO A 123 6.87 -23.01 0.07
N ILE A 124 7.64 -22.71 -0.97
CA ILE A 124 8.65 -21.65 -0.97
C ILE A 124 8.57 -20.80 -2.23
N TRP A 125 8.93 -19.53 -2.09
CA TRP A 125 9.20 -18.63 -3.21
C TRP A 125 10.71 -18.56 -3.49
N ALA A 126 11.05 -19.15 -4.63
CA ALA A 126 12.28 -19.13 -5.41
C ALA A 126 12.61 -17.78 -6.09
N PHE A 127 13.49 -16.94 -5.56
CA PHE A 127 14.00 -15.76 -6.29
C PHE A 127 15.38 -16.05 -6.86
N ASP A 128 15.48 -16.20 -8.17
CA ASP A 128 16.75 -16.34 -8.90
C ASP A 128 17.13 -15.00 -9.52
N ILE A 129 18.20 -14.37 -9.02
CA ILE A 129 18.76 -13.12 -9.52
C ILE A 129 20.00 -13.47 -10.35
N LYS A 130 19.93 -13.26 -11.67
CA LYS A 130 21.03 -13.54 -12.60
C LYS A 130 21.61 -12.24 -13.12
N GLY A 131 22.92 -12.09 -13.12
CA GLY A 131 23.56 -10.92 -13.70
C GLY A 131 25.08 -11.03 -13.67
N TYR A 132 25.76 -9.89 -13.78
CA TYR A 132 27.22 -9.85 -13.86
C TYR A 132 27.84 -9.12 -12.68
N THR A 133 28.89 -9.70 -12.11
CA THR A 133 29.72 -9.06 -11.08
C THR A 133 30.53 -7.90 -11.66
N ALA A 134 31.18 -7.11 -10.80
CA ALA A 134 32.11 -6.05 -11.21
C ALA A 134 33.26 -6.56 -12.10
N SER A 135 33.66 -7.83 -11.95
CA SER A 135 34.66 -8.50 -12.80
C SER A 135 34.07 -9.10 -14.08
N ARG A 136 32.84 -8.72 -14.45
CA ARG A 136 32.07 -9.20 -15.62
C ARG A 136 31.87 -10.72 -15.68
N LYS A 137 31.89 -11.39 -14.53
CA LYS A 137 31.57 -12.82 -14.44
C LYS A 137 30.07 -12.99 -14.20
N SER A 138 29.45 -13.91 -14.95
CA SER A 138 28.07 -14.30 -14.72
C SER A 138 27.93 -14.93 -13.33
N MET A 139 26.94 -14.49 -12.57
CA MET A 139 26.61 -15.02 -11.25
C MET A 139 25.10 -15.17 -11.12
N VAL A 140 24.68 -16.19 -10.36
CA VAL A 140 23.28 -16.40 -9.99
C VAL A 140 23.20 -16.43 -8.47
N ILE A 141 22.32 -15.60 -7.91
CA ILE A 141 22.01 -15.56 -6.49
C ILE A 141 20.58 -16.08 -6.32
N THR A 142 20.41 -17.12 -5.51
CA THR A 142 19.08 -17.67 -5.20
C THR A 142 18.71 -17.34 -3.76
N HIS A 143 17.56 -16.69 -3.57
CA HIS A 143 16.94 -16.48 -2.27
C HIS A 143 15.65 -17.29 -2.17
N GLU A 144 15.49 -18.02 -1.07
CA GLU A 144 14.28 -18.81 -0.79
C GLU A 144 13.53 -18.18 0.39
N ILE A 145 12.23 -17.92 0.21
CA ILE A 145 11.35 -17.43 1.29
C ILE A 145 10.24 -18.45 1.51
N ASN A 146 10.01 -18.83 2.76
CA ASN A 146 8.87 -19.68 3.11
C ASN A 146 7.56 -18.92 2.91
N VAL A 147 6.62 -19.54 2.21
CA VAL A 147 5.27 -19.00 2.01
C VAL A 147 4.23 -20.02 2.47
N LYS A 148 3.05 -19.54 2.84
CA LYS A 148 1.92 -20.42 3.14
C LYS A 148 0.89 -20.28 2.03
N ILE A 149 0.46 -21.40 1.46
CA ILE A 149 -0.69 -21.39 0.55
C ILE A 149 -1.96 -21.29 1.38
N LEU A 150 -2.83 -20.33 1.06
CA LEU A 150 -4.10 -20.17 1.77
C LEU A 150 -5.07 -21.28 1.39
N SER A 151 -5.84 -21.74 2.38
CA SER A 151 -6.97 -22.65 2.16
C SER A 151 -8.18 -21.89 1.60
N SER A 152 -9.05 -22.59 0.87
CA SER A 152 -10.26 -21.99 0.30
C SER A 152 -11.17 -21.31 1.34
N ARG A 153 -11.22 -21.83 2.57
CA ARG A 153 -11.96 -21.18 3.67
C ARG A 153 -11.37 -19.80 3.98
N ARG A 154 -10.07 -19.72 4.21
CA ARG A 154 -9.41 -18.44 4.52
C ARG A 154 -9.45 -17.45 3.36
N GLN A 155 -9.49 -17.95 2.12
CA GLN A 155 -9.69 -17.11 0.93
C GLN A 155 -11.09 -16.45 0.95
N GLN A 156 -12.14 -17.19 1.32
CA GLN A 156 -13.52 -16.66 1.41
C GLN A 156 -13.69 -15.65 2.56
N ASP A 157 -12.91 -15.79 3.62
CA ASP A 157 -12.91 -14.86 4.75
C ASP A 157 -12.22 -13.53 4.40
N LEU A 158 -11.32 -13.52 3.40
CA LEU A 158 -10.67 -12.32 2.92
C LEU A 158 -11.57 -11.61 1.91
N LYS A 159 -12.17 -10.51 2.37
CA LYS A 159 -12.98 -9.61 1.54
C LYS A 159 -12.45 -8.20 1.65
N GLU A 160 -12.68 -7.44 0.59
CA GLU A 160 -12.42 -6.01 0.60
C GLU A 160 -13.26 -5.36 1.71
N PRO A 161 -12.68 -4.43 2.50
CA PRO A 161 -13.40 -3.76 3.57
C PRO A 161 -14.63 -3.03 3.01
N LEU A 162 -15.79 -3.29 3.62
CA LEU A 162 -17.00 -2.53 3.35
C LEU A 162 -16.93 -1.23 4.16
N CYS A 163 -16.98 -0.10 3.47
CA CYS A 163 -17.01 1.22 4.08
C CYS A 163 -18.32 1.94 3.72
N PRO A 164 -18.77 2.88 4.57
CA PRO A 164 -19.83 3.80 4.20
C PRO A 164 -19.48 4.57 2.92
N ARG A 165 -20.50 5.16 2.29
CA ARG A 165 -20.29 6.10 1.19
C ARG A 165 -19.39 7.25 1.69
N PRO A 166 -18.32 7.62 0.97
CA PRO A 166 -17.50 8.74 1.39
C PRO A 166 -18.22 10.07 1.21
N ASP A 167 -18.12 10.94 2.21
CA ASP A 167 -18.77 12.26 2.21
C ASP A 167 -18.02 13.25 1.33
N ILE A 168 -16.69 13.12 1.25
CA ILE A 168 -15.84 13.99 0.44
C ILE A 168 -14.62 13.27 -0.12
N HIS A 169 -14.18 13.73 -1.30
CA HIS A 169 -12.94 13.33 -1.95
C HIS A 169 -12.02 14.54 -2.08
N VAL A 170 -10.75 14.39 -1.72
CA VAL A 170 -9.75 15.45 -1.83
C VAL A 170 -8.41 14.89 -2.29
N VAL A 171 -7.74 15.56 -3.23
CA VAL A 171 -6.36 15.23 -3.58
C VAL A 171 -5.44 15.71 -2.47
N LEU A 172 -4.66 14.79 -1.89
CA LEU A 172 -3.74 15.13 -0.81
C LEU A 172 -2.59 16.00 -1.32
N PRO A 173 -2.05 16.88 -0.46
CA PRO A 173 -0.74 17.49 -0.71
C PRO A 173 0.34 16.40 -0.76
N ASN A 174 1.56 16.78 -1.12
CA ASN A 174 2.69 15.85 -1.23
C ASN A 174 2.79 14.95 0.02
N LEU A 175 2.69 13.62 -0.18
CA LEU A 175 2.61 12.66 0.92
C LEU A 175 3.86 12.67 1.82
N GLN A 176 5.04 12.96 1.27
CA GLN A 176 6.28 13.02 2.05
C GLN A 176 6.28 14.25 2.97
N GLU A 177 5.82 15.40 2.48
CA GLU A 177 5.67 16.62 3.29
C GLU A 177 4.62 16.43 4.38
N LEU A 178 3.46 15.87 4.03
CA LEU A 178 2.41 15.54 4.98
C LEU A 178 2.92 14.60 6.07
N ARG A 179 3.68 13.56 5.70
CA ARG A 179 4.34 12.66 6.66
C ARG A 179 5.29 13.40 7.60
N ASN A 180 6.08 14.34 7.08
CA ASN A 180 7.01 15.10 7.90
C ASN A 180 6.29 15.98 8.93
N ILE A 181 5.16 16.56 8.56
CA ILE A 181 4.31 17.35 9.47
C ILE A 181 3.71 16.45 10.53
N VAL A 182 3.01 15.37 10.14
CA VAL A 182 2.37 14.42 11.06
C VAL A 182 3.41 13.81 12.03
N SER A 183 4.63 13.54 11.57
CA SER A 183 5.70 13.00 12.42
C SER A 183 6.13 13.97 13.52
N ARG A 184 5.96 15.28 13.34
CA ARG A 184 6.22 16.29 14.38
C ARG A 184 5.05 16.44 15.35
N LEU A 185 3.86 16.00 14.98
CA LEU A 185 2.68 15.97 15.85
C LEU A 185 2.67 14.77 16.81
N ALA A 186 3.29 13.65 16.41
CA ALA A 186 3.32 12.40 17.18
C ALA A 186 3.82 12.51 18.64
N PRO A 187 4.77 13.39 19.02
CA PRO A 187 5.15 13.59 20.43
C PRO A 187 4.14 14.40 21.24
N VAL A 188 3.19 15.07 20.58
CA VAL A 188 2.27 16.06 21.19
C VAL A 188 0.90 15.45 21.46
N ALA A 189 0.42 14.61 20.54
CA ALA A 189 -0.86 13.91 20.64
C ALA A 189 -0.73 12.48 20.08
N ASP A 190 -1.65 11.60 20.49
CA ASP A 190 -1.76 10.26 19.91
C ASP A 190 -2.71 10.22 18.69
N ASP A 191 -3.63 11.19 18.62
CA ASP A 191 -4.71 11.26 17.64
C ASP A 191 -4.70 12.60 16.91
N VAL A 192 -5.20 12.58 15.68
CA VAL A 192 -5.33 13.75 14.80
C VAL A 192 -6.68 13.71 14.11
N GLU A 193 -7.37 14.83 14.14
CA GLU A 193 -8.59 15.07 13.37
C GLU A 193 -8.18 15.46 11.95
N VAL A 194 -8.65 14.67 10.99
CA VAL A 194 -8.48 14.92 9.55
C VAL A 194 -9.81 15.46 9.06
N SER A 195 -9.80 16.67 8.47
CA SER A 195 -11.00 17.27 7.92
C SER A 195 -10.78 17.87 6.54
N ALA A 196 -11.84 17.91 5.72
CA ALA A 196 -11.82 18.55 4.41
C ALA A 196 -13.20 19.09 4.03
N ASN A 197 -13.24 20.07 3.14
CA ASN A 197 -14.48 20.66 2.60
C ASN A 197 -14.50 20.70 1.06
N HIS A 198 -15.67 20.97 0.49
CA HIS A 198 -15.92 20.98 -0.96
C HIS A 198 -15.37 22.23 -1.68
N GLU A 199 -14.59 23.06 -0.97
CA GLU A 199 -13.86 24.22 -1.50
C GLU A 199 -12.36 23.93 -1.67
N GLY A 200 -11.91 22.70 -1.38
CA GLY A 200 -10.51 22.31 -1.49
C GLY A 200 -9.68 22.74 -0.28
N THR A 201 -10.31 22.96 0.87
CA THR A 201 -9.59 23.17 2.13
C THR A 201 -9.51 21.85 2.89
N MET A 202 -8.31 21.51 3.36
CA MET A 202 -8.07 20.36 4.23
C MET A 202 -7.37 20.82 5.50
N GLU A 203 -7.73 20.26 6.64
CA GLU A 203 -7.09 20.54 7.91
C GLU A 203 -6.65 19.26 8.64
N LEU A 204 -5.50 19.36 9.30
CA LEU A 204 -5.07 18.43 10.33
C LEU A 204 -5.05 19.17 11.66
N ALA A 205 -5.94 18.79 12.57
CA ALA A 205 -6.06 19.39 13.89
C ALA A 205 -5.68 18.39 14.99
N ILE A 206 -4.83 18.83 15.92
CA ILE A 206 -4.58 18.11 17.17
C ILE A 206 -5.00 18.99 18.34
N ARG A 207 -5.68 18.37 19.31
CA ARG A 207 -6.07 19.02 20.56
C ARG A 207 -5.41 18.26 21.71
N SER A 208 -4.64 18.97 22.53
CA SER A 208 -3.96 18.38 23.70
C SER A 208 -4.03 19.35 24.88
N SER A 209 -3.72 18.87 26.09
CA SER A 209 -3.69 19.71 27.29
C SER A 209 -2.63 20.82 27.24
N LYS A 210 -1.63 20.71 26.36
CA LYS A 210 -0.50 21.65 26.28
C LYS A 210 -0.59 22.60 25.09
N VAL A 211 -1.03 22.11 23.94
CA VAL A 211 -1.08 22.88 22.70
C VAL A 211 -2.19 22.37 21.81
N ASN A 212 -2.84 23.30 21.12
CA ASN A 212 -3.73 23.02 20.00
C ASN A 212 -3.00 23.49 18.74
N LEU A 213 -2.86 22.60 17.76
CA LEU A 213 -2.24 22.91 16.48
C LEU A 213 -3.18 22.51 15.37
N THR A 214 -3.38 23.43 14.43
CA THR A 214 -4.12 23.18 13.19
C THR A 214 -3.19 23.51 12.03
N THR A 215 -3.04 22.56 11.11
CA THR A 215 -2.35 22.78 9.83
C THR A 215 -3.38 22.79 8.74
N THR A 216 -3.42 23.86 7.95
CA THR A 216 -4.43 24.06 6.90
C THR A 216 -3.76 24.08 5.53
N TRP A 217 -4.34 23.35 4.59
CA TRP A 217 -4.05 23.42 3.16
C TRP A 217 -5.27 23.99 2.45
N LYS A 218 -5.05 24.83 1.45
CA LYS A 218 -6.09 25.48 0.65
C LYS A 218 -5.86 25.18 -0.82
N GLU A 219 -6.90 25.34 -1.62
CA GLU A 219 -6.85 25.18 -3.08
C GLU A 219 -6.42 23.77 -3.50
N LEU A 220 -6.77 22.75 -2.71
CA LEU A 220 -6.54 21.36 -3.09
C LEU A 220 -7.53 20.94 -4.18
N PRO A 221 -7.08 20.18 -5.20
CA PRO A 221 -7.98 19.66 -6.22
C PRO A 221 -9.02 18.72 -5.61
N ILE A 222 -10.28 18.91 -5.99
CA ILE A 222 -11.36 17.99 -5.69
C ILE A 222 -11.57 17.14 -6.94
N PRO A 223 -11.37 15.81 -6.87
CA PRO A 223 -11.67 14.94 -7.99
C PRO A 223 -13.16 15.05 -8.34
N VAL A 224 -13.46 15.23 -9.62
CA VAL A 224 -14.85 15.14 -10.09
C VAL A 224 -15.21 13.67 -10.06
N THR A 225 -15.90 13.24 -9.00
CA THR A 225 -16.44 11.89 -8.96
C THR A 225 -17.53 11.81 -10.01
N ASN A 226 -17.30 11.08 -11.10
CA ASN A 226 -18.34 10.71 -12.06
C ASN A 226 -19.32 9.68 -11.43
N LEU A 227 -19.82 9.99 -10.23
CA LEU A 227 -20.90 9.27 -9.58
C LEU A 227 -22.22 9.84 -10.10
N GLU A 228 -22.49 9.61 -11.38
CA GLU A 228 -23.84 9.30 -11.81
C GLU A 228 -24.17 7.89 -11.30
N GLU A 229 -24.28 7.73 -9.98
CA GLU A 229 -24.97 6.57 -9.43
C GLU A 229 -26.46 6.91 -9.44
N GLU A 230 -27.13 6.29 -10.40
CA GLU A 230 -28.57 6.28 -10.61
C GLU A 230 -29.30 5.97 -9.30
N GLY A 231 -30.11 6.92 -8.85
CA GLY A 231 -31.33 6.65 -8.08
C GLY A 231 -31.15 6.37 -6.59
N GLU A 232 -31.04 7.44 -5.79
CA GLU A 232 -31.69 7.54 -4.47
C GLU A 232 -31.72 9.03 -4.08
N GLU A 233 -32.78 9.44 -3.39
CA GLU A 233 -33.18 10.84 -3.16
C GLU A 233 -32.01 11.75 -2.76
N ALA A 234 -31.79 12.82 -3.52
CA ALA A 234 -30.77 13.81 -3.24
C ALA A 234 -31.08 14.51 -1.91
N GLU A 235 -30.44 14.07 -0.83
CA GLU A 235 -30.21 14.94 0.32
C GLU A 235 -29.55 16.22 -0.20
N GLU A 236 -29.98 17.37 0.34
CA GLU A 236 -29.39 18.65 -0.05
C GLU A 236 -27.87 18.55 0.06
N PRO A 237 -27.11 18.88 -1.02
CA PRO A 237 -25.66 18.77 -0.97
C PRO A 237 -25.16 19.62 0.20
N PRO A 238 -24.30 19.07 1.07
CA PRO A 238 -23.84 19.78 2.26
C PRO A 238 -23.24 21.13 1.86
N PRO A 239 -23.41 22.18 2.69
CA PRO A 239 -22.83 23.50 2.46
C PRO A 239 -21.35 23.38 2.03
N PRO A 240 -20.89 24.08 0.97
CA PRO A 240 -19.54 23.89 0.42
C PRO A 240 -18.41 24.07 1.46
N GLY A 241 -18.61 24.98 2.42
CA GLY A 241 -17.66 25.26 3.49
C GLY A 241 -17.73 24.31 4.69
N GLN A 242 -18.70 23.37 4.75
CA GLN A 242 -18.80 22.42 5.85
C GLN A 242 -17.61 21.46 5.82
N MET A 243 -16.91 21.37 6.95
CA MET A 243 -15.79 20.44 7.13
C MET A 243 -16.33 19.07 7.52
N MET A 244 -16.07 18.07 6.69
CA MET A 244 -16.28 16.66 7.03
C MET A 244 -15.04 16.16 7.75
N SER A 245 -15.21 15.48 8.89
CA SER A 245 -14.07 15.12 9.73
C SER A 245 -14.09 13.69 10.28
N THR A 246 -12.90 13.14 10.44
CA THR A 246 -12.68 11.86 11.13
C THR A 246 -11.43 11.97 11.97
N THR A 247 -11.51 11.55 13.23
CA THR A 247 -10.33 11.41 14.08
C THR A 247 -9.66 10.07 13.81
N VAL A 248 -8.35 10.07 13.53
CA VAL A 248 -7.55 8.85 13.34
C VAL A 248 -6.34 8.87 14.27
N THR A 249 -5.77 7.70 14.56
CA THR A 249 -4.51 7.66 15.31
C THR A 249 -3.36 8.17 14.45
N ILE A 250 -2.48 8.99 15.01
CA ILE A 250 -1.29 9.50 14.31
C ILE A 250 -0.40 8.35 13.84
N LYS A 251 -0.31 7.27 14.62
CA LYS A 251 0.43 6.06 14.25
C LYS A 251 -0.14 5.40 12.99
N ALA A 252 -1.47 5.29 12.87
CA ALA A 252 -2.13 4.76 11.68
C ALA A 252 -1.89 5.65 10.46
N LEU A 253 -2.04 6.97 10.62
CA LEU A 253 -1.84 7.94 9.55
C LEU A 253 -0.38 7.91 9.05
N LEU A 254 0.61 7.92 9.95
CA LEU A 254 2.03 7.82 9.59
C LEU A 254 2.37 6.54 8.83
N LYS A 255 1.73 5.44 9.21
CA LYS A 255 1.86 4.13 8.58
C LYS A 255 1.33 4.16 7.14
N PHE A 256 0.12 4.69 6.92
CA PHE A 256 -0.40 4.96 5.58
C PHE A 256 0.56 5.85 4.77
N LEU A 257 1.01 6.96 5.36
CA LEU A 257 1.82 7.95 4.66
C LEU A 257 3.15 7.38 4.17
N THR A 258 3.63 6.24 4.68
CA THR A 258 4.80 5.53 4.10
C THR A 258 4.62 5.10 2.64
N SER A 259 3.39 5.14 2.11
CA SER A 259 3.07 4.96 0.70
C SER A 259 3.65 6.04 -0.22
N TYR A 260 4.17 7.17 0.33
CA TYR A 260 4.91 8.20 -0.43
C TYR A 260 6.05 7.62 -1.30
N VAL A 261 6.53 6.43 -0.94
CA VAL A 261 7.59 5.72 -1.67
C VAL A 261 7.14 5.17 -3.02
N ILE A 262 5.83 4.98 -3.19
CA ILE A 262 5.19 4.47 -4.41
C ILE A 262 4.80 5.65 -5.30
N SER A 263 4.02 6.59 -4.75
CA SER A 263 3.56 7.82 -5.40
C SER A 263 3.61 8.98 -4.40
N SER A 264 3.89 10.19 -4.87
CA SER A 264 3.82 11.42 -4.06
C SER A 264 2.40 11.96 -3.89
N GLU A 265 1.47 11.48 -4.71
CA GLU A 265 0.07 11.93 -4.79
C GLU A 265 -0.87 10.78 -4.42
N ALA A 266 -1.96 11.13 -3.73
CA ALA A 266 -3.04 10.21 -3.42
C ALA A 266 -4.37 10.97 -3.32
N ILE A 267 -5.46 10.26 -3.59
CA ILE A 267 -6.80 10.76 -3.32
C ILE A 267 -7.23 10.23 -1.96
N MET A 268 -7.68 11.11 -1.07
CA MET A 268 -8.22 10.75 0.22
C MET A 268 -9.71 11.01 0.25
N CYS A 269 -10.45 10.07 0.84
CA CYS A 269 -11.86 10.21 1.13
C CYS A 269 -12.09 10.12 2.63
N ILE A 270 -13.00 10.96 3.12
CA ILE A 270 -13.40 10.98 4.52
C ILE A 270 -14.81 10.42 4.59
N CYS A 271 -15.01 9.40 5.43
CA CYS A 271 -16.31 8.92 5.87
C CYS A 271 -16.48 9.41 7.32
N GLU A 272 -17.24 10.49 7.51
CA GLU A 272 -17.38 11.26 8.75
C GLU A 272 -17.61 10.34 9.96
N GLY A 273 -16.76 10.48 10.99
CA GLY A 273 -16.82 9.63 12.18
C GLY A 273 -16.44 8.13 12.01
N TYR A 274 -16.30 7.62 10.78
CA TYR A 274 -16.04 6.19 10.53
C TYR A 274 -14.60 5.87 10.15
N CYS A 275 -14.09 6.43 9.05
CA CYS A 275 -12.77 6.09 8.52
C CYS A 275 -12.29 7.06 7.47
N VAL A 276 -10.99 6.98 7.19
CA VAL A 276 -10.35 7.63 6.05
C VAL A 276 -9.94 6.55 5.05
N ILE A 277 -10.31 6.73 3.79
CA ILE A 277 -9.93 5.84 2.69
C ILE A 277 -8.92 6.61 1.81
N ALA A 278 -7.80 6.01 1.45
CA ALA A 278 -6.81 6.66 0.61
C ALA A 278 -6.41 5.77 -0.57
N TYR A 279 -6.51 6.33 -1.78
CA TYR A 279 -6.16 5.70 -3.05
C TYR A 279 -4.80 6.19 -3.52
N VAL A 280 -3.83 5.28 -3.56
CA VAL A 280 -2.49 5.54 -4.07
C VAL A 280 -2.36 4.84 -5.43
N TYR A 281 -2.46 5.63 -6.50
CA TYR A 281 -2.35 5.11 -7.87
C TYR A 281 -0.90 4.79 -8.25
N ILE A 282 -0.73 3.74 -9.04
CA ILE A 282 0.51 3.39 -9.72
C ILE A 282 0.36 3.83 -11.17
N GLY A 283 1.24 4.74 -11.59
CA GLY A 283 1.12 5.41 -12.89
C GLY A 283 0.14 6.60 -12.85
N PRO A 284 -0.12 7.24 -14.00
CA PRO A 284 -1.06 8.35 -14.10
C PRO A 284 -2.48 7.91 -13.74
N ILE A 285 -3.26 8.77 -13.07
CA ILE A 285 -4.63 8.46 -12.60
C ILE A 285 -5.53 8.03 -13.78
N ASP A 286 -5.45 8.72 -14.92
CA ASP A 286 -6.29 8.45 -16.09
C ASP A 286 -6.01 7.10 -16.78
N ASN A 287 -4.84 6.51 -16.54
CA ASN A 287 -4.45 5.22 -17.09
C ASN A 287 -3.70 4.41 -16.03
N ALA A 288 -4.33 4.27 -14.86
CA ALA A 288 -3.70 3.59 -13.74
C ALA A 288 -3.31 2.15 -14.09
N GLU A 289 -2.07 1.82 -13.75
CA GLU A 289 -1.50 0.48 -13.88
C GLU A 289 -1.77 -0.37 -12.63
N GLY A 290 -2.19 0.29 -11.55
CA GLY A 290 -2.69 -0.32 -10.33
C GLY A 290 -3.10 0.74 -9.31
N VAL A 291 -3.69 0.30 -8.22
CA VAL A 291 -4.09 1.14 -7.08
C VAL A 291 -3.87 0.38 -5.78
N LEU A 292 -3.35 1.07 -4.77
CA LEU A 292 -3.37 0.60 -3.39
C LEU A 292 -4.39 1.43 -2.61
N THR A 293 -5.45 0.79 -2.15
CA THR A 293 -6.47 1.39 -1.29
C THR A 293 -6.13 1.11 0.16
N PHE A 294 -5.90 2.16 0.93
CA PHE A 294 -5.64 2.10 2.37
C PHE A 294 -6.91 2.48 3.12
N TYR A 295 -7.30 1.67 4.09
CA TYR A 295 -8.43 1.93 4.97
C TYR A 295 -7.89 2.23 6.35
N VAL A 296 -7.95 3.50 6.75
CA VAL A 296 -7.48 3.99 8.04
C VAL A 296 -8.70 4.14 8.95
N PRO A 297 -8.85 3.28 9.98
CA PRO A 297 -10.02 3.33 10.83
C PRO A 297 -10.07 4.64 11.63
N GLY A 298 -11.24 5.24 11.68
CA GLY A 298 -11.54 6.32 12.59
C GLY A 298 -11.59 5.81 14.04
N LYS A 299 -11.28 6.69 14.98
CA LYS A 299 -11.65 6.51 16.37
C LYS A 299 -13.04 7.08 16.55
N ALA A 300 -13.90 6.30 17.19
CA ALA A 300 -15.13 6.85 17.75
C ALA A 300 -14.71 7.98 18.69
N THR A 301 -15.19 9.19 18.41
CA THR A 301 -15.20 10.24 19.42
C THR A 301 -16.19 9.77 20.47
N ASP A 302 -15.70 9.39 21.65
CA ASP A 302 -16.55 9.30 22.83
C ASP A 302 -17.08 10.72 23.06
N ASP A 303 -18.26 11.00 22.49
CA ASP A 303 -19.02 12.17 22.87
C ASP A 303 -19.37 11.99 24.35
N ASN A 304 -18.71 12.84 25.12
CA ASN A 304 -18.72 12.97 26.57
C ASN A 304 -20.11 12.86 27.22
#